data_AF-A0A7T5BGY6-F1
#
_entry.id   AF-A0A7T5BGY6-F1
#
_cell.length_a   1.000
_cell.length_b   1.000
_cell.length_c   1.000
_cell.angle_alpha   90.00
_cell.angle_beta   90.00
_cell.angle_gamma   90.00
#
_symmetry.space_group_name_H-M   'P 1'
#
loop_
_entity.id
_entity.type
_entity.pdbx_description
1 polymer ?
#
loop_
_entity_poly.entity_id
_entity_poly.type
_entity_poly.pdbx_seq_one_letter_code
_entity_poly.pdbx_strand_id
1 'polypeptide(L)'
;MDDETEELQIVCPLCSEEHSYRLAVDRSYVLYHMTSAMMDSKPTYKRFKRIFTCPAKNEHFQAVVRLEESFGTIINDVKVVPDDIA
;
A
#
# COMPACT_ATOMS: atom_id res chain seq x y z
N MET A 1 4.37 17.70 0.94
CA MET A 1 3.76 16.42 0.50
C MET A 1 4.69 15.39 1.07
N ASP A 2 4.34 14.89 2.25
CA ASP A 2 5.14 13.88 2.95
C ASP A 2 4.64 12.53 2.46
N ASP A 3 5.42 11.87 1.60
CA ASP A 3 5.12 10.49 1.20
C ASP A 3 5.28 9.62 2.47
N GLU A 4 4.18 9.03 2.94
CA GLU A 4 4.22 8.11 4.07
C GLU A 4 4.75 6.75 3.60
N THR A 5 5.79 6.25 4.25
CA THR A 5 6.33 4.93 3.98
C THR A 5 5.68 3.89 4.88
N GLU A 6 5.13 2.85 4.28
CA GLU A 6 4.55 1.70 4.98
C GLU A 6 5.33 0.41 4.68
N GLU A 7 5.44 -0.47 5.66
CA GLU A 7 6.01 -1.80 5.48
C GLU A 7 4.90 -2.84 5.30
N LEU A 8 5.03 -3.67 4.27
CA LEU A 8 4.07 -4.72 3.97
C LEU A 8 4.78 -6.06 3.77
N GLN A 9 4.27 -7.08 4.44
CA GLN A 9 4.69 -8.46 4.25
C GLN A 9 3.86 -9.14 3.15
N ILE A 10 4.52 -9.74 2.17
CA ILE A 10 3.89 -10.48 1.08
C ILE A 10 4.57 -11.83 0.92
N VAL A 11 3.76 -12.89 0.90
CA VAL A 11 4.21 -14.23 0.49
C VAL A 11 4.50 -14.22 -1.01
N CYS A 12 5.76 -14.43 -1.37
CA CYS A 12 6.20 -14.43 -2.75
C CYS A 12 5.75 -15.72 -3.45
N PRO A 13 5.02 -15.63 -4.58
CA PRO A 13 4.59 -16.81 -5.31
C PRO A 13 5.75 -17.53 -6.04
N LEU A 14 6.93 -16.92 -6.11
CA LEU A 14 8.08 -17.46 -6.82
C LEU A 14 8.95 -18.35 -5.92
N CYS A 15 9.27 -17.92 -4.69
CA CYS A 15 10.07 -18.69 -3.74
C CYS A 15 9.26 -19.29 -2.58
N SER A 16 7.98 -18.96 -2.47
CA SER A 16 7.09 -19.36 -1.36
C SER A 16 7.50 -18.85 0.03
N GLU A 17 8.43 -17.89 0.09
CA GLU A 17 8.85 -17.21 1.31
C GLU A 17 8.12 -15.89 1.49
N GLU A 18 8.03 -15.42 2.74
CA GLU A 18 7.50 -14.09 3.06
C GLU A 18 8.62 -13.05 2.97
N HIS A 19 8.33 -11.93 2.30
CA HIS A 19 9.26 -10.82 2.15
C HIS A 19 8.62 -9.52 2.62
N SER A 20 9.44 -8.65 3.22
CA SER A 20 9.04 -7.30 3.58
C SER A 20 9.32 -6.36 2.42
N TYR A 21 8.37 -5.49 2.11
CA TYR A 21 8.52 -4.44 1.10
C TYR A 21 8.11 -3.10 1.69
N ARG A 22 8.84 -2.05 1.30
CA ARG A 22 8.47 -0.68 1.61
C ARG A 22 7.60 -0.11 0.50
N LEU A 23 6.48 0.50 0.90
CA LEU A 23 5.53 1.16 0.03
C LEU A 23 5.56 2.65 0.32
N ALA A 24 5.83 3.47 -0.69
CA ALA A 24 5.57 4.90 -0.62
C ALA A 24 4.10 5.13 -0.99
N VAL A 25 3.30 5.64 -0.07
CA VAL A 25 1.87 5.84 -0.22
C VAL A 25 1.57 7.32 -0.37
N ASP A 26 1.04 7.71 -1.53
CA ASP A 26 0.61 9.08 -1.79
C ASP A 26 -0.82 9.25 -1.28
N ARG A 27 -0.98 10.10 -0.26
CA ARG A 27 -2.26 10.42 0.38
C ARG A 27 -2.65 11.87 0.16
N SER A 28 -3.93 12.06 -0.16
CA SER A 28 -4.56 13.38 -0.16
C SER A 28 -5.55 13.52 0.98
N TYR A 29 -5.59 14.69 1.61
CA TYR A 29 -6.65 15.02 2.55
C TYR A 29 -7.93 15.41 1.80
N VAL A 30 -9.06 14.87 2.24
CA VAL A 30 -10.37 15.19 1.69
C VAL A 30 -11.23 15.77 2.81
N LEU A 31 -11.74 16.99 2.58
CA LEU A 31 -12.72 17.58 3.49
C LEU A 31 -14.08 16.92 3.25
N TYR A 32 -14.46 16.05 4.17
CA TYR A 32 -15.82 15.54 4.22
C TYR A 32 -16.71 16.53 4.94
N HIS A 33 -17.85 16.89 4.35
CA HIS A 33 -18.91 17.57 5.09
C HIS A 33 -19.39 16.61 6.19
N MET A 34 -19.18 16.96 7.46
CA MET A 34 -19.57 16.11 8.59
C MET A 34 -21.09 15.94 8.61
N THR A 35 -21.57 14.88 7.98
CA THR A 35 -22.96 14.43 8.07
C THR A 35 -23.02 13.32 9.12
N SER A 36 -24.13 13.20 9.84
CA SER A 36 -24.29 12.18 10.90
C SER A 36 -24.05 10.75 10.40
N ALA A 37 -24.21 10.49 9.09
CA ALA A 37 -23.92 9.21 8.46
C ALA A 37 -22.41 8.90 8.31
N MET A 38 -21.54 9.91 8.37
CA MET A 38 -20.09 9.74 8.26
C MET A 38 -19.40 9.46 9.59
N MET A 39 -20.04 9.74 10.73
CA MET A 39 -19.48 9.37 12.05
C MET A 39 -19.48 7.86 12.30
N ASP A 40 -20.27 7.09 11.54
CA ASP A 40 -20.32 5.62 11.55
C ASP A 40 -19.54 4.97 10.38
N SER A 41 -18.68 5.73 9.69
CA SER A 41 -17.99 5.21 8.50
C SER A 41 -17.00 4.11 8.87
N LYS A 42 -17.26 2.89 8.40
CA LYS A 42 -16.31 1.76 8.49
C LYS A 42 -15.03 2.09 7.71
N PRO A 43 -13.86 1.58 8.15
CA PRO A 43 -12.63 1.73 7.39
C PRO A 43 -12.81 1.14 5.97
N THR A 44 -12.50 1.95 4.97
CA THR A 44 -12.58 1.56 3.56
C THR A 44 -11.23 1.03 3.11
N TYR A 45 -11.21 -0.08 2.38
CA TYR A 45 -9.98 -0.67 1.88
C TYR A 45 -9.89 -0.49 0.36
N LYS A 46 -8.75 -0.01 -0.10
CA LYS A 46 -8.45 0.13 -1.52
C LYS A 46 -7.43 -0.90 -1.96
N ARG A 47 -7.67 -1.46 -3.15
CA ARG A 47 -6.84 -2.51 -3.75
C ARG A 47 -5.91 -1.91 -4.77
N PHE A 48 -4.61 -2.16 -4.63
CA PHE A 48 -3.59 -1.71 -5.58
C PHE A 48 -2.86 -2.91 -6.16
N LYS A 49 -2.83 -3.00 -7.49
CA LYS A 49 -2.05 -4.02 -8.20
C LYS A 49 -0.65 -3.46 -8.47
N ARG A 50 0.39 -4.07 -7.91
CA ARG A 50 1.78 -3.61 -8.06
C ARG A 50 2.71 -4.76 -8.42
N ILE A 51 3.85 -4.38 -9.01
CA ILE A 51 4.93 -5.30 -9.37
C ILE A 51 5.94 -5.26 -8.22
N PHE A 52 6.29 -6.44 -7.74
CA PHE A 52 7.26 -6.68 -6.69
C PHE A 52 8.43 -7.48 -7.28
N THR A 53 9.58 -7.40 -6.64
CA THR A 53 10.77 -8.19 -7.03
C THR A 53 11.04 -9.20 -5.94
N CYS A 54 11.10 -10.48 -6.27
CA CYS A 54 11.50 -11.52 -5.33
C CYS A 54 13.01 -11.36 -5.03
N PRO A 55 13.43 -11.10 -3.78
CA PRO A 55 14.85 -10.98 -3.43
C PRO A 55 15.63 -12.28 -3.61
N ALA A 56 14.99 -13.44 -3.46
CA ALA A 56 15.66 -14.74 -3.59
C ALA A 56 15.93 -15.14 -5.05
N LYS A 57 15.01 -14.80 -5.97
CA LYS A 57 15.09 -15.19 -7.40
C LYS A 57 15.42 -14.04 -8.34
N ASN A 58 15.40 -12.80 -7.84
CA ASN A 58 15.54 -11.57 -8.60
C ASN A 58 14.57 -11.47 -9.80
N GLU A 59 13.39 -12.05 -9.64
CA GLU A 59 12.33 -12.09 -10.65
C GLU A 59 11.13 -11.26 -10.20
N HIS A 60 10.46 -10.64 -11.17
CA HIS A 60 9.30 -9.80 -10.89
C HIS A 60 8.02 -10.62 -10.83
N PHE A 61 7.14 -10.27 -9.89
CA PHE A 61 5.80 -10.84 -9.78
C PHE A 61 4.78 -9.75 -9.48
N GLN A 62 3.52 -10.02 -9.81
CA GLN A 62 2.43 -9.08 -9.58
C GLN A 62 1.58 -9.52 -8.40
N ALA A 63 1.33 -8.61 -7.46
CA ALA A 63 0.46 -8.85 -6.32
C ALA A 63 -0.53 -7.72 -6.10
N VAL A 64 -1.63 -8.04 -5.42
CA VAL A 64 -2.66 -7.06 -5.02
C VAL A 64 -2.49 -6.77 -3.54
N VAL A 65 -2.22 -5.52 -3.21
CA VAL A 65 -2.14 -5.04 -1.83
C VAL A 65 -3.45 -4.36 -1.44
N ARG A 66 -3.83 -4.51 -0.18
CA ARG A 66 -5.02 -3.87 0.40
C ARG A 66 -4.53 -2.86 1.43
N LEU A 67 -4.77 -1.58 1.18
CA LEU A 67 -4.44 -0.52 2.11
C LEU A 67 -5.72 0.09 2.65
N GLU A 68 -5.70 0.43 3.93
CA GLU A 68 -6.80 1.10 4.61
C GLU A 68 -6.77 2.60 4.29
N GLU A 69 -7.91 3.15 3.88
CA GLU A 69 -8.13 4.58 3.77
C GLU A 69 -8.75 5.08 5.07
N SER A 70 -8.00 5.91 5.80
CA SER A 70 -8.48 6.54 7.03
C SER A 70 -9.45 7.68 6.73
N PHE A 71 -10.34 7.97 7.67
CA PHE A 71 -11.28 9.09 7.53
C PHE A 71 -10.54 10.41 7.29
N GLY A 72 -11.01 11.18 6.31
CA GLY A 72 -10.38 12.44 5.91
C GLY A 72 -9.16 12.28 4.99
N THR A 73 -8.78 11.05 4.61
CA THR A 73 -7.68 10.80 3.67
C THR A 73 -8.11 9.82 2.57
N ILE A 74 -7.59 10.03 1.36
CA ILE A 74 -7.69 9.08 0.27
C ILE A 74 -6.30 8.68 -0.19
N ILE A 75 -6.13 7.45 -0.65
CA ILE A 75 -4.87 6.99 -1.23
C ILE A 75 -4.94 7.22 -2.74
N ASN A 76 -4.10 8.11 -3.27
CA ASN A 76 -4.03 8.41 -4.70
C ASN A 76 -3.23 7.33 -5.43
N ASP A 77 -2.05 7.01 -4.91
CA ASP A 77 -1.08 6.11 -5.53
C ASP A 77 -0.27 5.36 -4.46
N VAL A 78 0.35 4.26 -4.88
CA VAL A 78 1.22 3.41 -4.07
C VAL A 78 2.42 3.04 -4.93
N LYS A 79 3.64 3.19 -4.45
CA LYS A 79 4.85 2.77 -5.17
C LYS A 79 5.65 1.81 -4.30
N VAL A 80 6.13 0.72 -4.90
CA VAL A 80 7.06 -0.17 -4.21
C VAL A 80 8.43 0.50 -4.26
N VAL A 81 8.97 0.84 -3.09
CA VAL A 81 10.31 1.40 -2.98
C VAL A 81 11.28 0.24 -3.13
N PRO A 82 12.19 0.26 -4.12
CA PRO A 82 13.26 -0.72 -4.15
C PRO A 82 14.12 -0.52 -2.91
N ASP A 83 14.41 -1.59 -2.16
CA ASP A 83 15.53 -1.56 -1.23
C ASP A 83 16.77 -1.41 -2.11
N ASP A 84 17.31 -0.19 -2.18
CA ASP A 84 18.54 0.09 -2.89
C ASP A 84 19.60 -0.90 -2.40
N ILE A 85 19.99 -1.80 -3.30
CA ILE A 85 21.11 -2.72 -3.13
C ILE A 85 22.34 -1.82 -3.02
N ALA A 86 22.80 -1.59 -1.79
CA ALA A 86 24.12 -1.08 -1.50
C ALA A 86 25.17 -2.20 -1.68
#